data_AF-A0A6G1ILM2-F1
#
_entry.id   AF-A0A6G1ILM2-F1
#
_cell.length_a   1.000
_cell.length_b   1.000
_cell.length_c   1.000
_cell.angle_alpha   90.00
_cell.angle_beta   90.00
_cell.angle_gamma   90.00
#
_symmetry.space_group_name_H-M   'P 1'
#
loop_
_entity.id
_entity.type
_entity.pdbx_description
1 polymer ?
#
loop_
_entity_poly.entity_id
_entity_poly.type
_entity_poly.pdbx_seq_one_letter_code
_entity_poly.pdbx_strand_id
1 'polypeptide(L)'
;ITIRVGKEPDHQDFLLHEGTMYARSEFFGRAMNGNWQEKEEHLVRLPQDKAEIFDYYTHLVNTRDRARPQTKASLRNEYTLLCHVYVLSEKLLDVKAKNATVKAILKVANESPTDGNWVVPPSHAVRVIYERTPPTSPARVLMVDL
;
A
#
# COMPACT_ATOMS: atom_id res chain seq x y z
N ILE A 1 -17.94 6.51 2.92
CA ILE A 1 -17.63 5.06 2.95
C ILE A 1 -16.68 4.75 4.08
N THR A 2 -17.00 3.70 4.82
CA THR A 2 -16.16 3.14 5.87
C THR A 2 -15.43 1.93 5.32
N ILE A 3 -14.12 1.85 5.54
CA ILE A 3 -13.31 0.68 5.18
C ILE A 3 -12.86 0.02 6.47
N ARG A 4 -13.35 -1.20 6.73
CA ARG A 4 -12.96 -2.01 7.89
C ARG A 4 -11.81 -2.92 7.51
N VAL A 5 -10.68 -2.80 8.20
CA VAL A 5 -9.44 -3.52 7.89
C VAL A 5 -9.01 -4.36 9.07
N GLY A 6 -8.68 -5.63 8.81
CA GLY A 6 -8.29 -6.59 9.84
C GLY A 6 -9.43 -7.51 10.26
N LYS A 7 -9.09 -8.54 11.04
CA LYS A 7 -10.03 -9.57 11.50
C LYS A 7 -10.69 -9.12 12.80
N GLU A 8 -11.93 -9.55 13.00
CA GLU A 8 -12.59 -9.45 14.30
C GLU A 8 -11.80 -10.20 15.39
N PRO A 9 -11.69 -9.68 16.62
CA PRO A 9 -12.22 -8.39 17.09
C PRO A 9 -11.29 -7.17 16.84
N ASP A 10 -10.07 -7.38 16.36
CA ASP A 10 -9.00 -6.36 16.27
C ASP A 10 -9.02 -5.55 14.96
N HIS A 11 -10.19 -5.35 14.36
CA HIS A 11 -10.32 -4.57 13.13
C HIS A 11 -10.19 -3.06 13.40
N GLN A 12 -9.85 -2.30 12.37
CA GLN A 12 -9.86 -0.83 12.41
C GLN A 12 -10.70 -0.27 11.27
N ASP A 13 -11.49 0.75 11.58
CA ASP A 13 -12.37 1.41 10.62
C ASP A 13 -11.74 2.72 10.13
N PHE A 14 -11.69 2.88 8.82
CA PHE A 14 -11.17 4.06 8.14
C PHE A 14 -12.30 4.78 7.42
N LEU A 15 -12.57 6.03 7.80
CA LEU A 15 -13.57 6.86 7.14
C LEU A 15 -12.93 7.60 5.96
N LEU A 16 -13.43 7.37 4.76
CA LEU A 16 -12.91 7.96 3.53
C LEU A 16 -14.01 8.62 2.70
N HIS A 17 -13.61 9.64 1.93
CA HIS A 17 -14.49 10.29 0.97
C HIS A 17 -14.77 9.35 -0.20
N GLU A 18 -16.05 9.06 -0.41
CA GLU A 18 -16.53 8.16 -1.45
C GLU A 18 -16.01 8.56 -2.82
N GLY A 19 -16.29 9.79 -3.27
CA GLY A 19 -15.91 10.25 -4.61
C GLY A 19 -14.41 10.08 -4.91
N THR A 20 -13.54 10.26 -3.91
CA THR A 20 -12.10 10.06 -4.05
C THR A 20 -11.75 8.60 -4.26
N MET A 21 -12.35 7.67 -3.52
CA MET A 21 -12.03 6.24 -3.63
C MET A 21 -12.60 5.62 -4.91
N TYR A 22 -13.83 5.99 -5.30
CA TYR A 22 -14.43 5.58 -6.57
C TYR A 22 -13.59 5.98 -7.79
N ALA A 23 -13.17 7.25 -7.84
CA ALA A 23 -12.44 7.78 -8.99
C ALA A 23 -11.01 7.24 -9.12
N ARG A 24 -10.48 6.63 -8.05
CA ARG A 24 -9.09 6.17 -7.99
C ARG A 24 -8.93 4.67 -8.06
N SER A 25 -9.85 3.93 -7.45
CA SER A 25 -9.75 2.49 -7.28
C SER A 25 -10.94 1.82 -7.96
N GLU A 26 -10.64 1.07 -9.00
CA GLU A 26 -11.66 0.28 -9.69
C GLU A 26 -12.27 -0.78 -8.76
N PHE A 27 -11.51 -1.29 -7.80
CA PHE A 27 -12.02 -2.18 -6.76
C PHE A 27 -13.19 -1.56 -5.99
N PHE A 28 -13.01 -0.34 -5.45
CA PHE A 28 -14.09 0.34 -4.73
C PHE A 28 -15.23 0.76 -5.67
N GLY A 29 -14.91 1.12 -6.92
CA GLY A 29 -15.90 1.34 -7.97
C GLY A 29 -16.80 0.15 -8.22
N ARG A 30 -16.24 -1.06 -8.29
CA ARG A 30 -17.00 -2.29 -8.48
C ARG A 30 -17.73 -2.73 -7.21
N ALA A 31 -17.09 -2.63 -6.05
CA ALA A 31 -17.66 -3.04 -4.77
C ALA A 31 -18.96 -2.30 -4.45
N MET A 32 -19.04 -1.02 -4.81
CA MET A 32 -20.15 -0.16 -4.41
C MET A 32 -21.17 0.17 -5.51
N ASN A 33 -20.89 -0.16 -6.78
CA ASN A 33 -21.84 0.03 -7.88
C ASN A 33 -22.77 -1.18 -8.12
N GLY A 34 -22.61 -2.28 -7.36
CA GLY A 34 -23.49 -3.45 -7.44
C GLY A 34 -24.66 -3.44 -6.45
N ASN A 35 -25.46 -4.50 -6.44
CA ASN A 35 -26.51 -4.77 -5.43
C ASN A 35 -25.95 -5.57 -4.24
N TRP A 36 -24.77 -5.20 -3.76
CA TRP A 36 -24.08 -5.90 -2.69
C TRP A 36 -24.34 -5.22 -1.33
N GLN A 37 -24.22 -5.99 -0.25
CA GLN A 37 -24.40 -5.52 1.13
C GLN A 37 -23.49 -4.32 1.45
N GLU A 38 -22.31 -4.26 0.84
CA GLU A 38 -21.34 -3.16 1.00
C GLU A 38 -21.91 -1.80 0.58
N LYS A 39 -22.78 -1.76 -0.44
CA LYS A 39 -23.43 -0.53 -0.91
C LYS A 39 -24.50 -0.07 0.08
N GLU A 40 -25.32 -0.98 0.59
CA GLU A 40 -26.38 -0.67 1.55
C GLU A 40 -25.79 -0.19 2.89
N GLU A 41 -24.70 -0.82 3.32
CA GLU A 41 -24.03 -0.48 4.59
C GLU A 41 -23.02 0.66 4.46
N HIS A 42 -22.69 1.10 3.25
CA HIS A 42 -21.56 1.98 2.96
C HIS A 42 -20.24 1.52 3.60
N LEU A 43 -20.04 0.19 3.65
CA LEU A 43 -18.99 -0.48 4.41
C LEU A 43 -18.30 -1.53 3.55
N VAL A 44 -16.99 -1.37 3.32
CA VAL A 44 -16.17 -2.38 2.65
C VAL A 44 -15.25 -3.04 3.67
N ARG A 45 -15.20 -4.38 3.65
CA ARG A 45 -14.43 -5.19 4.60
C ARG A 45 -13.19 -5.78 3.94
N LEU A 46 -12.05 -5.61 4.60
CA LEU A 46 -10.72 -6.09 4.19
C LEU A 46 -10.10 -6.94 5.32
N PRO A 47 -10.67 -8.13 5.61
CA PRO A 47 -10.32 -8.88 6.81
C PRO A 47 -8.93 -9.53 6.78
N GLN A 48 -8.34 -9.70 5.60
CA GLN A 48 -7.00 -10.33 5.46
C GLN A 48 -5.88 -9.29 5.37
N ASP A 49 -6.21 -8.00 5.32
CA ASP A 49 -5.26 -6.91 5.22
C ASP A 49 -4.95 -6.36 6.62
N LYS A 50 -3.77 -5.76 6.79
CA LYS A 50 -3.38 -5.16 8.07
C LYS A 50 -3.72 -3.69 8.07
N ALA A 51 -4.30 -3.20 9.18
CA ALA A 51 -4.68 -1.80 9.34
C ALA A 51 -3.50 -0.84 9.14
N GLU A 52 -2.30 -1.20 9.62
CA GLU A 52 -1.07 -0.41 9.41
C GLU A 52 -0.73 -0.20 7.93
N ILE A 53 -0.89 -1.23 7.09
CA ILE A 53 -0.63 -1.13 5.65
C ILE A 53 -1.67 -0.21 5.00
N PHE A 54 -2.94 -0.35 5.41
CA PHE A 54 -4.01 0.48 4.88
C PHE A 54 -3.87 1.95 5.32
N ASP A 55 -3.50 2.21 6.57
CA ASP A 55 -3.17 3.55 7.06
C ASP A 55 -2.06 4.18 6.20
N TYR A 56 -0.96 3.46 5.96
CA TYR A 56 0.12 3.96 5.11
C TYR A 56 -0.36 4.23 3.68
N TYR A 57 -1.18 3.34 3.10
CA TYR A 57 -1.82 3.57 1.81
C TYR A 57 -2.66 4.85 1.79
N THR A 58 -3.48 5.10 2.82
CA THR A 58 -4.29 6.32 2.88
C THR A 58 -3.44 7.58 2.99
N HIS A 59 -2.34 7.54 3.75
CA HIS A 59 -1.39 8.65 3.83
C HIS A 59 -0.75 8.95 2.48
N LEU A 60 -0.31 7.91 1.76
CA LEU A 60 0.30 8.02 0.44
C LEU A 60 -0.69 8.60 -0.60
N VAL A 61 -1.94 8.12 -0.58
CA VAL A 61 -2.99 8.57 -1.51
C VAL A 61 -3.44 10.01 -1.23
N ASN A 62 -3.52 10.40 0.04
CA ASN A 62 -3.90 11.74 0.44
C ASN A 62 -2.73 12.74 0.41
N THR A 63 -1.55 12.34 -0.08
CA THR A 63 -0.34 13.18 -0.16
C THR A 63 -0.02 13.87 1.17
N ARG A 64 -0.18 13.14 2.28
CA ARG A 64 0.20 13.66 3.59
C ARG A 64 1.65 13.29 3.85
N ASP A 65 2.48 14.29 4.14
CA ASP A 65 3.87 14.05 4.52
C ASP A 65 3.93 13.27 5.83
N ARG A 66 4.68 12.15 5.81
CA ARG A 66 5.04 11.41 7.02
C ARG A 66 6.40 11.87 7.52
N ALA A 67 6.60 11.79 8.83
CA ALA A 67 7.90 12.00 9.44
C ALA A 67 8.94 11.07 8.78
N ARG A 68 10.04 11.66 8.31
CA ARG A 68 11.08 10.94 7.57
C ARG A 68 11.83 9.99 8.51
N PRO A 69 12.12 8.74 8.09
CA PRO A 69 12.96 7.86 8.89
C PRO A 69 14.36 8.45 9.05
N GLN A 70 14.92 8.35 10.26
CA GLN A 70 16.25 8.91 10.57
C GLN A 70 17.33 7.82 10.73
N THR A 71 16.95 6.55 10.74
CA THR A 71 17.88 5.43 10.93
C THR A 71 17.79 4.41 9.79
N LYS A 72 18.88 3.70 9.53
CA LYS A 72 18.92 2.61 8.54
C LYS A 72 17.90 1.50 8.83
N ALA A 73 17.66 1.19 10.10
CA ALA A 73 16.64 0.23 10.49
C ALA A 73 15.23 0.73 10.16
N SER A 74 14.94 2.00 10.44
CA SER A 74 13.66 2.62 10.10
C SER A 74 13.43 2.70 8.59
N LEU A 75 14.47 2.99 7.79
CA LEU A 75 14.39 2.95 6.32
C LEU A 75 14.07 1.55 5.80
N ARG A 76 14.73 0.50 6.32
CA ARG A 76 14.43 -0.89 5.93
C ARG A 76 12.99 -1.28 6.27
N ASN A 77 12.49 -0.86 7.42
CA ASN A 77 11.10 -1.12 7.80
C ASN A 77 10.11 -0.36 6.89
N GLU A 78 10.39 0.90 6.57
CA GLU A 78 9.58 1.66 5.60
C GLU A 78 9.59 0.99 4.23
N TYR A 79 10.74 0.51 3.76
CA TYR A 79 10.86 -0.22 2.51
C TYR A 79 9.91 -1.43 2.46
N THR A 80 9.93 -2.24 3.52
CA THR A 80 9.05 -3.41 3.65
C THR A 80 7.57 -3.01 3.65
N LEU A 81 7.23 -1.95 4.38
CA LEU A 81 5.88 -1.43 4.44
C LEU A 81 5.42 -0.94 3.05
N LEU A 82 6.28 -0.25 2.31
CA LEU A 82 6.01 0.18 0.94
C LEU A 82 5.78 -1.00 -0.01
N CYS A 83 6.55 -2.10 0.09
CA CYS A 83 6.26 -3.31 -0.70
C CYS A 83 4.88 -3.88 -0.40
N HIS A 84 4.47 -3.89 0.86
CA HIS A 84 3.11 -4.29 1.25
C HIS A 84 2.03 -3.33 0.72
N VAL A 85 2.29 -2.02 0.73
CA VAL A 85 1.39 -1.01 0.17
C VAL A 85 1.27 -1.16 -1.34
N TYR A 86 2.33 -1.54 -2.05
CA TYR A 86 2.27 -1.82 -3.48
C TYR A 86 1.33 -3.01 -3.74
N VAL A 87 1.48 -4.10 -2.99
CA VAL A 87 0.60 -5.29 -3.07
C VAL A 87 -0.86 -4.92 -2.80
N LEU A 88 -1.11 -4.11 -1.76
CA LEU A 88 -2.44 -3.61 -1.46
C LEU A 88 -2.99 -2.75 -2.61
N SER A 89 -2.18 -1.85 -3.17
CA SER A 89 -2.57 -0.98 -4.28
C SER A 89 -2.89 -1.79 -5.54
N GLU A 90 -2.16 -2.89 -5.77
CA GLU A 90 -2.43 -3.84 -6.85
C GLU A 90 -3.75 -4.57 -6.64
N LYS A 91 -4.04 -5.03 -5.42
CA LYS A 91 -5.33 -5.63 -5.04
C LYS A 91 -6.49 -4.64 -5.20
N LEU A 92 -6.29 -3.39 -4.81
CA LEU A 92 -7.30 -2.32 -4.91
C LEU A 92 -7.42 -1.75 -6.33
N LEU A 93 -6.60 -2.23 -7.29
CA LEU A 93 -6.57 -1.71 -8.66
C LEU A 93 -6.38 -0.17 -8.72
N ASP A 94 -5.64 0.42 -7.75
CA ASP A 94 -5.31 1.85 -7.75
C ASP A 94 -3.93 2.05 -8.38
N VAL A 95 -3.93 2.30 -9.70
CA VAL A 95 -2.70 2.56 -10.48
C VAL A 95 -1.96 3.80 -9.97
N LYS A 96 -2.67 4.83 -9.51
CA LYS A 96 -2.04 6.05 -8.98
C LYS A 96 -1.31 5.76 -7.68
N ALA A 97 -1.90 4.95 -6.80
CA ALA A 97 -1.26 4.50 -5.57
C ALA A 97 -0.04 3.62 -5.87
N LYS A 98 -0.15 2.63 -6.77
CA LYS A 98 1.01 1.83 -7.20
C LYS A 98 2.19 2.69 -7.65
N ASN A 99 1.92 3.67 -8.53
CA ASN A 99 2.96 4.58 -9.04
C ASN A 99 3.54 5.47 -7.93
N ALA A 100 2.70 5.95 -7.00
CA ALA A 100 3.17 6.70 -5.84
C ALA A 100 4.04 5.84 -4.92
N THR A 101 3.71 4.56 -4.75
CA THR A 101 4.49 3.62 -3.94
C THR A 101 5.84 3.34 -4.59
N VAL A 102 5.90 3.16 -5.90
CA VAL A 102 7.17 3.01 -6.63
C VAL A 102 8.07 4.24 -6.44
N LYS A 103 7.49 5.45 -6.54
CA LYS A 103 8.24 6.70 -6.28
C LYS A 103 8.79 6.73 -4.84
N ALA A 104 7.99 6.30 -3.86
CA ALA A 104 8.43 6.23 -2.47
C ALA A 104 9.53 5.16 -2.27
N ILE A 105 9.42 3.99 -2.89
CA ILE A 105 10.46 2.95 -2.86
C ILE A 105 11.77 3.48 -3.43
N LEU A 106 11.72 4.13 -4.60
CA LEU A 106 12.91 4.74 -5.21
C LEU A 106 13.51 5.82 -4.33
N LYS A 107 12.69 6.61 -3.64
CA LYS A 107 13.19 7.60 -2.67
C LYS A 107 13.95 6.93 -1.53
N VAL A 108 13.39 5.88 -0.92
CA VAL A 108 14.07 5.12 0.14
C VAL A 108 15.36 4.46 -0.37
N ALA A 109 15.35 3.89 -1.58
CA ALA A 109 16.53 3.23 -2.15
C ALA A 109 17.70 4.21 -2.38
N ASN A 110 17.39 5.44 -2.81
CA ASN A 110 18.35 6.52 -3.01
C ASN A 110 18.77 7.24 -1.71
N GLU A 111 18.13 6.94 -0.58
CA GLU A 111 18.48 7.53 0.72
C GLU A 111 19.61 6.74 1.39
N SER A 112 20.83 7.30 1.38
CA SER A 112 21.95 6.80 2.18
C SER A 112 22.10 7.62 3.47
N PRO A 113 21.72 7.11 4.65
CA PRO A 113 21.85 7.86 5.89
C PRO A 113 23.30 8.02 6.38
N THR A 114 24.27 7.19 5.94
CA THR A 114 25.64 7.27 6.48
C THR A 114 26.81 7.04 5.51
N ASP A 115 26.68 6.28 4.42
CA ASP A 115 27.90 5.77 3.74
C ASP A 115 27.87 5.75 2.21
N GLY A 116 27.03 6.57 1.57
CA GLY A 116 26.94 6.63 0.10
C GLY A 116 26.46 5.34 -0.60
N ASN A 117 26.14 4.29 0.17
CA ASN A 117 25.63 3.02 -0.33
C ASN A 117 24.10 3.04 -0.39
N TRP A 118 23.54 2.60 -1.52
CA TRP A 118 22.11 2.41 -1.72
C TRP A 118 21.48 1.50 -0.66
N VAL A 119 20.25 1.80 -0.28
CA VAL A 119 19.46 0.95 0.62
C VAL A 119 18.73 -0.07 -0.22
N VAL A 120 19.28 -1.29 -0.26
CA VAL A 120 18.68 -2.42 -0.98
C VAL A 120 17.47 -2.99 -0.21
N PRO A 121 16.47 -3.53 -0.93
CA PRO A 121 15.32 -4.17 -0.30
C PRO A 121 15.76 -5.38 0.55
N PRO A 122 15.26 -5.54 1.78
CA PRO A 122 15.52 -6.75 2.55
C PRO A 122 14.84 -7.97 1.90
N SER A 123 15.40 -9.16 2.08
CA SER A 123 14.91 -10.41 1.45
C SER A 123 13.41 -10.68 1.64
N HIS A 124 12.86 -10.34 2.81
CA HIS A 124 11.44 -10.52 3.08
C HIS A 124 10.56 -9.54 2.28
N ALA A 125 11.03 -8.32 1.98
CA ALA A 125 10.30 -7.37 1.13
C ALA A 125 10.25 -7.84 -0.33
N VAL A 126 11.37 -8.37 -0.84
CA VAL A 126 11.42 -9.00 -2.17
C VAL A 126 10.43 -10.17 -2.25
N ARG A 127 10.45 -11.04 -1.23
CA ARG A 127 9.53 -12.18 -1.15
C ARG A 127 8.05 -11.75 -1.17
N VAL A 128 7.69 -10.70 -0.44
CA VAL A 128 6.32 -10.15 -0.44
C VAL A 128 5.87 -9.77 -1.85
N ILE A 129 6.71 -9.10 -2.64
CA ILE A 129 6.39 -8.75 -4.02
C ILE A 129 6.19 -10.01 -4.87
N TYR A 130 7.13 -10.95 -4.83
CA TYR A 130 7.07 -12.15 -5.69
C TYR A 130 5.94 -13.12 -5.31
N GLU A 131 5.57 -13.22 -4.03
CA GLU A 131 4.51 -14.14 -3.59
C GLU A 131 3.11 -13.53 -3.71
N ARG A 132 2.99 -12.20 -3.69
CA ARG A 132 1.67 -11.52 -3.57
C ARG A 132 1.28 -10.68 -4.78
N THR A 133 2.10 -10.64 -5.82
CA THR A 133 1.76 -10.01 -7.12
C THR A 133 1.74 -11.06 -8.24
N PRO A 134 1.05 -10.83 -9.36
CA PRO A 134 1.15 -11.72 -10.52
C PRO A 134 2.56 -11.77 -11.13
N PRO A 135 2.95 -12.83 -11.86
CA PRO A 135 4.23 -12.92 -12.56
C PRO A 135 4.53 -11.77 -13.52
N THR A 136 3.49 -11.16 -14.08
CA THR A 136 3.57 -10.02 -15.01
C THR A 136 3.66 -8.67 -14.30
N SER A 137 3.65 -8.63 -12.96
CA SER A 137 3.68 -7.37 -12.21
C SER A 137 5.03 -6.65 -12.38
N PRO A 138 5.05 -5.38 -12.82
CA PRO A 138 6.28 -4.61 -12.96
C PRO A 138 7.09 -4.44 -11.67
N ALA A 139 6.47 -4.57 -10.50
CA ALA A 139 7.20 -4.53 -9.24
C ALA A 139 8.24 -5.64 -9.09
N ARG A 140 8.05 -6.80 -9.76
CA ARG A 140 9.06 -7.86 -9.75
C ARG A 140 10.33 -7.43 -10.48
N VAL A 141 10.18 -6.71 -11.60
CA VAL A 141 11.31 -6.14 -12.35
C VAL A 141 12.00 -5.06 -11.51
N LEU A 142 11.21 -4.19 -10.87
CA LEU A 142 11.75 -3.18 -9.95
C LEU A 142 12.61 -3.79 -8.83
N MET A 143 12.26 -4.95 -8.27
CA MET A 143 13.07 -5.60 -7.24
C MET A 143 14.41 -6.16 -7.76
N VAL A 144 14.56 -6.37 -9.07
CA VAL A 144 15.81 -6.81 -9.70
C VAL A 144 16.69 -5.61 -10.09
N ASP A 145 16.05 -4.50 -10.47
CA ASP A 145 16.75 -3.27 -10.88
C ASP A 145 17.32 -2.47 -9.69
N LEU A 146 16.90 -2.77 -8.45
CA LEU A 146 17.32 -2.13 -7.20
C LEU A 146 18.39 -2.92 -6.45
#